data_AF-A0AAU4PZI3-F1
#
_entry.id   AF-A0AAU4PZI3-F1
#
_cell.length_a   1.000
_cell.length_b   1.000
_cell.length_c   1.000
_cell.angle_alpha   90.00
_cell.angle_beta   90.00
_cell.angle_gamma   90.00
#
_symmetry.space_group_name_H-M   'P 1'
#
loop_
_entity.id
_entity.type
_entity.pdbx_description
1 polymer ?
#
loop_
_entity_poly.entity_id
_entity_poly.type
_entity_poly.pdbx_seq_one_letter_code
_entity_poly.pdbx_strand_id
1 'polypeptide(L)'
;MGSRRQVKIAGTLCAGAVTAFMVLPGAAVADHGPGPGSSEGGKAVDAAPSGVKLTTALPKKISADNSTGETQNLIASVSNQGSKGSGRIFLVVVGFDGLVVKDVPNCTAIPENKLPKGSNSGFSCPIDNLKAGKTQSYKVAATFDLKKTGKICLPVQSGDTKKTFWQQGPVPFGTTSPSPNAPVTPLLLNTENEPAAPAGDKGDEGGGGGGGGNDQENLPSTGIGDAALPLGAVGAALMAAGGAGLWWTRRGSSEVR
;
A
#
# COMPACT_ATOMS: atom_id res chain seq x y z
N MET A 1 -33.25 -37.25 -81.72
CA MET A 1 -33.18 -38.60 -81.09
C MET A 1 -32.33 -38.47 -79.84
N GLY A 2 -32.87 -38.86 -78.68
CA GLY A 2 -32.28 -38.55 -77.37
C GLY A 2 -31.31 -39.60 -76.82
N SER A 3 -30.54 -39.20 -75.81
CA SER A 3 -29.87 -40.05 -74.82
C SER A 3 -29.64 -39.17 -73.58
N ARG A 4 -30.27 -39.38 -72.41
CA ARG A 4 -29.98 -40.35 -71.31
C ARG A 4 -28.47 -40.42 -71.00
N ARG A 5 -27.96 -40.49 -69.77
CA ARG A 5 -28.35 -40.27 -68.36
C ARG A 5 -27.03 -40.45 -67.55
N GLN A 6 -26.91 -39.74 -66.42
CA GLN A 6 -26.23 -40.11 -65.16
C GLN A 6 -24.69 -40.07 -64.91
N VAL A 7 -24.33 -39.18 -63.96
CA VAL A 7 -23.62 -39.36 -62.65
C VAL A 7 -22.30 -40.13 -62.58
N LYS A 8 -21.26 -39.47 -62.02
CA LYS A 8 -20.40 -40.03 -60.95
C LYS A 8 -19.77 -38.92 -60.09
N ILE A 9 -19.87 -39.13 -58.78
CA ILE A 9 -19.35 -38.34 -57.67
C ILE A 9 -17.85 -38.66 -57.49
N ALA A 10 -17.03 -37.66 -57.20
CA ALA A 10 -15.71 -37.85 -56.58
C ALA A 10 -15.50 -36.77 -55.53
N GLY A 11 -15.52 -37.17 -54.26
CA GLY A 11 -15.23 -36.30 -53.12
C GLY A 11 -13.74 -36.13 -52.89
N THR A 12 -13.37 -35.05 -52.20
CA THR A 12 -12.04 -34.90 -51.62
C THR A 12 -12.20 -34.28 -50.23
N LEU A 13 -11.91 -35.09 -49.21
CA LEU A 13 -11.79 -34.72 -47.81
C LEU A 13 -10.41 -34.07 -47.61
N CYS A 14 -10.36 -32.75 -47.44
CA CYS A 14 -9.17 -32.10 -46.88
C CYS A 14 -9.30 -32.05 -45.36
N ALA A 15 -8.55 -32.92 -44.68
CA ALA A 15 -8.34 -32.88 -43.24
C ALA A 15 -7.42 -31.71 -42.89
N GLY A 16 -7.98 -30.64 -42.31
CA GLY A 16 -7.21 -29.54 -41.74
C GLY A 16 -6.79 -29.87 -40.32
N ALA A 17 -5.48 -29.98 -40.08
CA ALA A 17 -4.91 -30.15 -38.75
C ALA A 17 -5.03 -28.83 -37.95
N VAL A 18 -5.73 -28.86 -36.81
CA VAL A 18 -5.78 -27.74 -35.85
C VAL A 18 -4.63 -27.91 -34.87
N THR A 19 -3.59 -27.10 -35.02
CA THR A 19 -2.48 -27.03 -34.07
C THR A 19 -2.90 -26.17 -32.88
N ALA A 20 -3.24 -26.80 -31.76
CA ALA A 20 -3.50 -26.11 -30.50
C ALA A 20 -2.17 -25.69 -29.86
N PHE A 21 -1.79 -24.42 -30.00
CA PHE A 21 -0.77 -23.82 -29.13
C PHE A 21 -1.40 -23.60 -27.75
N MET A 22 -0.98 -24.40 -26.76
CA MET A 22 -1.20 -24.05 -25.35
C MET A 22 -0.37 -22.80 -25.04
N VAL A 23 -1.01 -21.64 -25.13
CA VAL A 23 -0.51 -20.42 -24.50
C VAL A 23 -0.65 -20.63 -23.00
N LEU A 24 0.48 -20.87 -22.33
CA LEU A 24 0.57 -20.79 -20.87
C LEU A 24 0.05 -19.41 -20.44
N PRO A 25 -0.93 -19.32 -19.53
CA PRO A 25 -1.21 -18.05 -18.89
C PRO A 25 0.03 -17.70 -18.07
N GLY A 26 0.69 -16.61 -18.47
CA GLY A 26 1.81 -16.05 -17.75
C GLY A 26 1.49 -15.94 -16.27
N ALA A 27 2.50 -16.20 -15.45
CA ALA A 27 2.46 -15.94 -14.02
C ALA A 27 1.87 -14.54 -13.79
N ALA A 28 0.69 -14.48 -13.20
CA ALA A 28 0.17 -13.27 -12.61
C ALA A 28 1.12 -12.93 -11.47
N VAL A 29 2.15 -12.13 -11.78
CA VAL A 29 2.79 -11.30 -10.78
C VAL A 29 1.67 -10.41 -10.27
N ALA A 30 1.24 -10.64 -9.03
CA ALA A 30 0.41 -9.70 -8.31
C ALA A 30 1.30 -8.45 -8.13
N ASP A 31 1.25 -7.57 -9.13
CA ASP A 31 1.77 -6.23 -9.00
C ASP A 31 1.02 -5.64 -7.81
N HIS A 32 1.76 -5.27 -6.75
CA HIS A 32 1.24 -4.53 -5.60
C HIS A 32 0.91 -3.10 -6.03
N GLY A 33 0.09 -2.97 -7.06
CA GLY A 33 -0.46 -1.72 -7.51
C GLY A 33 -1.27 -1.10 -6.37
N PRO A 34 -1.27 0.23 -6.26
CA PRO A 34 -2.01 0.94 -5.23
C PRO A 34 -3.49 0.52 -5.32
N GLY A 35 -4.01 -0.06 -4.24
CA GLY A 35 -5.41 -0.47 -4.14
C GLY A 35 -6.37 0.71 -4.36
N PRO A 36 -7.69 0.45 -4.50
CA PRO A 36 -8.66 1.51 -4.78
C PRO A 36 -8.58 2.63 -3.71
N GLY A 37 -8.43 3.87 -4.18
CA GLY A 37 -8.37 5.05 -3.31
C GLY A 37 -9.67 5.28 -2.52
N SER A 38 -9.57 6.03 -1.42
CA SER A 38 -10.63 6.43 -0.51
C SER A 38 -10.94 7.92 -0.64
N SER A 39 -12.23 8.26 -0.66
CA SER A 39 -12.75 9.64 -0.62
C SER A 39 -13.09 10.12 0.79
N GLU A 40 -12.65 9.41 1.83
CA GLU A 40 -12.92 9.75 3.24
C GLU A 40 -12.45 11.17 3.58
N GLY A 41 -13.25 11.89 4.37
CA GLY A 41 -13.01 13.29 4.71
C GLY A 41 -13.31 14.28 3.58
N GLY A 42 -13.81 13.81 2.44
CA GLY A 42 -14.21 14.61 1.28
C GLY A 42 -15.56 15.29 1.43
N LYS A 43 -15.63 16.58 1.10
CA LYS A 43 -16.88 17.35 1.01
C LYS A 43 -16.83 18.39 -0.10
N ALA A 44 -18.00 18.69 -0.68
CA ALA A 44 -18.16 19.88 -1.51
C ALA A 44 -18.11 21.12 -0.62
N VAL A 45 -17.52 22.21 -1.11
CA VAL A 45 -17.39 23.47 -0.38
C VAL A 45 -18.17 24.57 -1.10
N ASP A 46 -17.67 25.00 -2.27
CA ASP A 46 -18.37 25.88 -3.19
C ASP A 46 -19.00 25.12 -4.35
N ALA A 47 -20.04 25.68 -4.95
CA ALA A 47 -20.63 25.12 -6.16
C ALA A 47 -19.63 25.11 -7.33
N ALA A 48 -19.38 23.92 -7.88
CA ALA A 48 -18.67 23.74 -9.13
C ALA A 48 -19.51 24.23 -10.34
N PRO A 49 -18.89 24.48 -11.51
CA PRO A 49 -19.63 24.79 -12.73
C PRO A 49 -20.71 23.75 -13.05
N SER A 50 -21.79 24.18 -13.68
CA SER A 50 -22.92 23.29 -14.03
C SER A 50 -22.45 22.07 -14.83
N GLY A 51 -22.81 20.87 -14.37
CA GLY A 51 -22.41 19.60 -14.98
C GLY A 51 -21.01 19.09 -14.58
N VAL A 52 -20.31 19.77 -13.68
CA VAL A 52 -19.01 19.33 -13.13
C VAL A 52 -19.23 18.78 -11.71
N LYS A 53 -18.63 17.62 -11.41
CA LYS A 53 -18.68 17.02 -10.06
C LYS A 53 -17.28 16.52 -9.71
N LEU A 54 -16.54 17.30 -8.94
CA LEU A 54 -15.17 16.99 -8.58
C LEU A 54 -15.12 16.24 -7.25
N THR A 55 -14.32 15.18 -7.19
CA THR A 55 -13.99 14.45 -5.97
C THR A 55 -12.50 14.17 -5.95
N THR A 56 -11.96 13.88 -4.77
CA THR A 56 -10.57 13.45 -4.61
C THR A 56 -10.51 12.09 -3.95
N ALA A 57 -9.36 11.43 -4.09
CA ALA A 57 -9.08 10.18 -3.42
C ALA A 57 -7.61 10.10 -2.96
N LEU A 58 -7.43 9.45 -1.82
CA LEU A 58 -6.13 9.10 -1.22
C LEU A 58 -6.05 7.57 -1.06
N PRO A 59 -4.86 6.96 -1.06
CA PRO A 59 -4.73 5.55 -0.74
C PRO A 59 -5.24 5.27 0.68
N LYS A 60 -5.91 4.14 0.87
CA LYS A 60 -6.30 3.67 2.21
C LYS A 60 -5.11 3.29 3.09
N LYS A 61 -3.99 2.95 2.46
CA LYS A 61 -2.76 2.51 3.10
C LYS A 61 -1.56 3.04 2.34
N ILE A 62 -0.61 3.61 3.07
CA ILE A 62 0.75 3.91 2.61
C ILE A 62 1.74 3.20 3.52
N SER A 63 3.03 3.32 3.22
CA SER A 63 4.09 2.90 4.13
C SER A 63 5.04 4.07 4.37
N ALA A 64 5.64 4.15 5.55
CA ALA A 64 6.77 5.04 5.82
C ALA A 64 8.02 4.20 6.11
N ASP A 65 9.16 4.60 5.57
CA ASP A 65 10.45 4.02 5.94
C ASP A 65 10.82 4.44 7.38
N ASN A 66 11.22 3.50 8.21
CA ASN A 66 11.49 3.77 9.64
C ASN A 66 12.82 4.51 9.86
N SER A 67 13.72 4.51 8.88
CA SER A 67 15.02 5.18 8.95
C SER A 67 14.99 6.59 8.38
N THR A 68 14.27 6.81 7.27
CA THR A 68 14.22 8.11 6.57
C THR A 68 12.90 8.86 6.77
N GLY A 69 11.84 8.17 7.19
CA GLY A 69 10.48 8.68 7.21
C GLY A 69 9.83 8.79 5.83
N GLU A 70 10.52 8.40 4.75
CA GLU A 70 9.97 8.55 3.39
C GLU A 70 8.72 7.71 3.18
N THR A 71 7.67 8.34 2.65
CA THR A 71 6.41 7.66 2.36
C THR A 71 6.45 6.97 1.00
N GLN A 72 5.93 5.75 0.94
CA GLN A 72 5.75 4.98 -0.27
C GLN A 72 4.26 4.85 -0.61
N ASN A 73 3.95 4.86 -1.90
CA ASN A 73 2.59 4.71 -2.44
C ASN A 73 1.59 5.81 -2.04
N LEU A 74 2.06 6.99 -1.63
CA LEU A 74 1.20 8.16 -1.44
C LEU A 74 0.83 8.76 -2.81
N ILE A 75 -0.44 8.58 -3.19
CA ILE A 75 -0.99 9.06 -4.47
C ILE A 75 -2.21 9.93 -4.21
N ALA A 76 -2.16 11.18 -4.64
CA ALA A 76 -3.30 12.08 -4.61
C ALA A 76 -4.03 12.03 -5.94
N SER A 77 -5.34 11.77 -5.93
CA SER A 77 -6.14 11.72 -7.16
C SER A 77 -7.29 12.70 -7.13
N VAL A 78 -7.65 13.23 -8.30
CA VAL A 78 -8.85 14.04 -8.53
C VAL A 78 -9.64 13.46 -9.70
N SER A 79 -10.95 13.37 -9.52
CA SER A 79 -11.88 12.79 -10.47
C SER A 79 -12.98 13.77 -10.80
N ASN A 80 -13.38 13.83 -12.06
CA ASN A 80 -14.59 14.53 -12.49
C ASN A 80 -15.69 13.52 -12.80
N GLN A 81 -16.60 13.33 -11.86
CA GLN A 81 -17.77 12.46 -11.98
C GLN A 81 -18.97 13.17 -12.63
N GLY A 82 -18.77 14.37 -13.18
CA GLY A 82 -19.80 15.14 -13.86
C GLY A 82 -20.03 14.69 -15.31
N SER A 83 -20.89 15.41 -16.02
CA SER A 83 -21.19 15.24 -17.44
C SER A 83 -20.45 16.22 -18.35
N LYS A 84 -19.78 17.23 -17.79
CA LYS A 84 -18.97 18.23 -18.52
C LYS A 84 -17.54 18.26 -18.03
N GLY A 85 -16.63 18.77 -18.85
CA GLY A 85 -15.24 19.03 -18.45
C GLY A 85 -15.16 20.10 -17.34
N SER A 86 -14.16 19.98 -16.46
CA SER A 86 -14.03 20.87 -15.30
C SER A 86 -13.65 22.31 -15.67
N GLY A 87 -13.11 22.52 -16.86
CA GLY A 87 -12.29 23.70 -17.14
C GLY A 87 -11.01 23.69 -16.28
N ARG A 88 -10.33 24.83 -16.22
CA ARG A 88 -9.08 24.95 -15.46
C ARG A 88 -9.36 24.87 -13.96
N ILE A 89 -8.69 23.93 -13.30
CA ILE A 89 -8.74 23.72 -11.86
C ILE A 89 -7.32 23.51 -11.31
N PHE A 90 -7.18 23.61 -10.00
CA PHE A 90 -5.96 23.21 -9.30
C PHE A 90 -6.29 22.12 -8.29
N LEU A 91 -5.55 21.02 -8.34
CA LEU A 91 -5.47 20.11 -7.20
C LEU A 91 -4.36 20.62 -6.29
N VAL A 92 -4.69 20.89 -5.04
CA VAL A 92 -3.71 21.27 -4.03
C VAL A 92 -3.44 20.07 -3.14
N VAL A 93 -2.17 19.80 -2.81
CA VAL A 93 -1.76 18.73 -1.90
C VAL A 93 -1.09 19.39 -0.71
N VAL A 94 -1.64 19.25 0.49
CA VAL A 94 -1.18 19.96 1.69
C VAL A 94 -0.88 18.98 2.82
N GLY A 95 0.33 19.07 3.38
CA GLY A 95 0.77 18.29 4.54
C GLY A 95 0.62 19.07 5.85
N PHE A 96 0.34 18.33 6.92
CA PHE A 96 0.17 18.86 8.28
C PHE A 96 0.84 17.93 9.29
N ASP A 97 1.18 18.50 10.45
CA ASP A 97 1.69 17.78 11.61
C ASP A 97 2.87 16.87 11.25
N GLY A 98 2.73 15.55 11.46
CA GLY A 98 3.77 14.57 11.13
C GLY A 98 4.00 14.32 9.64
N LEU A 99 3.15 14.80 8.72
CA LEU A 99 3.30 14.55 7.29
C LEU A 99 3.76 15.82 6.58
N VAL A 100 4.90 15.73 5.88
CA VAL A 100 5.51 16.84 5.11
C VAL A 100 5.65 16.44 3.66
N VAL A 101 4.95 17.14 2.76
CA VAL A 101 5.08 16.96 1.30
C VAL A 101 6.37 17.61 0.83
N LYS A 102 7.20 16.84 0.11
CA LYS A 102 8.51 17.25 -0.37
C LYS A 102 8.51 17.60 -1.86
N ASP A 103 7.75 16.85 -2.65
CA ASP A 103 7.64 17.09 -4.08
C ASP A 103 6.36 16.46 -4.64
N VAL A 104 5.83 17.07 -5.71
CA VAL A 104 4.79 16.49 -6.55
C VAL A 104 5.13 16.84 -8.01
N PRO A 105 5.41 15.85 -8.87
CA PRO A 105 5.84 16.11 -10.24
C PRO A 105 4.85 16.97 -11.03
N ASN A 106 5.39 17.97 -11.73
CA ASN A 106 4.63 18.97 -12.52
C ASN A 106 3.72 19.89 -11.70
N CYS A 107 3.95 19.98 -10.38
CA CYS A 107 3.25 20.90 -9.50
C CYS A 107 4.21 21.97 -8.98
N THR A 108 3.67 23.10 -8.53
CA THR A 108 4.46 24.20 -7.97
C THR A 108 4.36 24.19 -6.45
N ALA A 109 5.49 24.29 -5.76
CA ALA A 109 5.51 24.45 -4.31
C ALA A 109 4.78 25.73 -3.89
N ILE A 110 3.99 25.65 -2.83
CA ILE A 110 3.29 26.79 -2.25
C ILE A 110 4.24 27.43 -1.22
N PRO A 111 4.57 28.73 -1.35
CA PRO A 111 5.38 29.43 -0.37
C PRO A 111 4.76 29.39 1.03
N GLU A 112 5.58 29.32 2.08
CA GLU A 112 5.12 29.18 3.47
C GLU A 112 4.09 30.25 3.88
N ASN A 113 4.26 31.49 3.45
CA ASN A 113 3.34 32.59 3.74
C ASN A 113 1.98 32.49 3.03
N LYS A 114 1.82 31.53 2.10
CA LYS A 114 0.59 31.24 1.37
C LYS A 114 0.01 29.87 1.73
N LEU A 115 0.65 29.14 2.62
CA LEU A 115 0.16 27.85 3.10
C LEU A 115 -1.10 28.05 3.97
N PRO A 116 -2.08 27.11 3.91
CA PRO A 116 -3.19 27.10 4.84
C PRO A 116 -2.71 27.10 6.29
N LYS A 117 -3.43 27.78 7.18
CA LYS A 117 -3.08 27.84 8.60
C LYS A 117 -2.94 26.43 9.18
N GLY A 118 -1.82 26.19 9.88
CA GLY A 118 -1.51 24.91 10.52
C GLY A 118 -0.88 23.87 9.58
N SER A 119 -0.78 24.14 8.27
CA SER A 119 -0.01 23.27 7.38
C SER A 119 1.48 23.56 7.45
N ASN A 120 2.29 22.57 7.11
CA ASN A 120 3.76 22.64 7.12
C ASN A 120 4.35 22.59 5.71
N SER A 121 3.55 22.23 4.70
CA SER A 121 3.99 22.02 3.33
C SER A 121 2.79 21.98 2.37
N GLY A 122 3.02 22.32 1.11
CA GLY A 122 1.97 22.21 0.10
C GLY A 122 2.42 22.45 -1.33
N PHE A 123 1.73 21.84 -2.27
CA PHE A 123 1.97 21.94 -3.72
C PHE A 123 0.65 22.18 -4.46
N SER A 124 0.70 22.99 -5.52
CA SER A 124 -0.44 23.27 -6.38
C SER A 124 -0.20 22.69 -7.78
N CYS A 125 -1.09 21.79 -8.20
CA CYS A 125 -1.02 21.05 -9.45
C CYS A 125 -2.05 21.59 -10.44
N PRO A 126 -1.62 22.30 -11.51
CA PRO A 126 -2.54 22.82 -12.52
C PRO A 126 -3.14 21.69 -13.35
N ILE A 127 -4.44 21.77 -13.60
CA ILE A 127 -5.16 20.89 -14.52
C ILE A 127 -5.99 21.78 -15.45
N ASP A 128 -5.61 21.83 -16.72
CA ASP A 128 -6.27 22.73 -17.68
C ASP A 128 -7.72 22.35 -17.96
N ASN A 129 -8.01 21.05 -18.05
CA ASN A 129 -9.37 20.54 -18.18
C ASN A 129 -9.44 19.04 -17.86
N LEU A 130 -10.08 18.68 -16.75
CA LEU A 130 -10.40 17.29 -16.42
C LEU A 130 -11.72 16.91 -17.08
N LYS A 131 -11.65 16.08 -18.13
CA LYS A 131 -12.83 15.60 -18.86
C LYS A 131 -13.78 14.82 -17.93
N ALA A 132 -15.06 14.83 -18.28
CA ALA A 132 -16.08 14.03 -17.60
C ALA A 132 -15.68 12.54 -17.55
N GLY A 133 -15.90 11.90 -16.40
CA GLY A 133 -15.56 10.51 -16.12
C GLY A 133 -14.05 10.22 -16.02
N LYS A 134 -13.18 11.23 -16.04
CA LYS A 134 -11.73 11.04 -15.95
C LYS A 134 -11.20 11.31 -14.54
N THR A 135 -10.10 10.63 -14.25
CA THR A 135 -9.30 10.77 -13.04
C THR A 135 -7.88 11.12 -13.43
N GLN A 136 -7.27 12.03 -12.70
CA GLN A 136 -5.85 12.32 -12.77
C GLN A 136 -5.22 12.07 -11.41
N SER A 137 -4.06 11.41 -11.41
CA SER A 137 -3.37 10.98 -10.21
C SER A 137 -1.95 11.50 -10.17
N TYR A 138 -1.48 11.85 -8.99
CA TYR A 138 -0.17 12.43 -8.73
C TYR A 138 0.55 11.61 -7.68
N LYS A 139 1.77 11.20 -8.00
CA LYS A 139 2.68 10.62 -7.00
C LYS A 139 3.16 11.75 -6.10
N VAL A 140 3.00 11.58 -4.80
CA VAL A 140 3.40 12.57 -3.81
C VAL A 140 4.62 12.04 -3.08
N ALA A 141 5.74 12.73 -3.19
CA ALA A 141 6.90 12.46 -2.34
C ALA A 141 6.68 13.20 -1.01
N ALA A 142 6.71 12.46 0.10
CA ALA A 142 6.51 13.01 1.43
C ALA A 142 7.37 12.28 2.46
N THR A 143 7.54 12.91 3.61
CA THR A 143 8.13 12.30 4.82
C THR A 143 7.10 12.28 5.94
N PHE A 144 7.15 11.24 6.78
CA PHE A 144 6.26 11.03 7.91
C PHE A 144 7.07 10.90 9.22
N ASP A 145 6.77 11.73 10.21
CA ASP A 145 7.30 11.64 11.56
C ASP A 145 6.50 10.60 12.36
N LEU A 146 7.06 9.41 12.54
CA LEU A 146 6.44 8.28 13.26
C LEU A 146 6.14 8.56 14.74
N LYS A 147 6.58 9.69 15.29
CA LYS A 147 6.25 10.13 16.65
C LYS A 147 4.96 10.95 16.71
N LYS A 148 4.37 11.30 15.56
CA LYS A 148 3.20 12.18 15.46
C LYS A 148 2.18 11.62 14.48
N THR A 149 0.92 12.00 14.64
CA THR A 149 -0.08 11.82 13.59
C THR A 149 0.22 12.80 12.46
N GLY A 150 0.42 12.29 11.25
CA GLY A 150 0.49 13.12 10.05
C GLY A 150 -0.89 13.28 9.43
N LYS A 151 -1.19 14.44 8.85
CA LYS A 151 -2.47 14.65 8.14
C LYS A 151 -2.22 15.22 6.75
N ILE A 152 -3.16 14.95 5.85
CA ILE A 152 -3.13 15.46 4.48
C ILE A 152 -4.48 16.06 4.10
N CYS A 153 -4.44 17.13 3.30
CA CYS A 153 -5.63 17.75 2.72
C CYS A 153 -5.48 17.88 1.20
N LEU A 154 -6.56 17.61 0.47
CA LEU A 154 -6.66 17.75 -0.98
C LEU A 154 -7.80 18.71 -1.37
N PRO A 155 -7.57 20.04 -1.34
CA PRO A 155 -8.48 21.01 -1.95
C PRO A 155 -8.46 20.91 -3.48
N VAL A 156 -9.63 21.07 -4.10
CA VAL A 156 -9.76 21.31 -5.54
C VAL A 156 -10.30 22.71 -5.76
N GLN A 157 -9.49 23.57 -6.34
CA GLN A 157 -9.77 24.99 -6.50
C GLN A 157 -10.11 25.35 -7.95
N SER A 158 -10.84 26.45 -8.12
CA SER A 158 -11.06 27.08 -9.43
C SER A 158 -9.75 27.53 -10.06
N GLY A 159 -9.73 27.70 -11.39
CA GLY A 159 -8.56 28.17 -12.12
C GLY A 159 -8.08 29.58 -11.76
N ASP A 160 -8.91 30.38 -11.07
CA ASP A 160 -8.51 31.67 -10.48
C ASP A 160 -8.20 31.59 -8.98
N THR A 161 -8.25 30.38 -8.40
CA THR A 161 -8.00 30.05 -6.98
C THR A 161 -8.93 30.72 -5.97
N LYS A 162 -10.02 31.35 -6.43
CA LYS A 162 -10.96 32.09 -5.56
C LYS A 162 -12.02 31.20 -4.90
N LYS A 163 -12.32 30.04 -5.49
CA LYS A 163 -13.30 29.09 -4.99
C LYS A 163 -12.66 27.74 -4.74
N THR A 164 -13.13 27.04 -3.72
CA THR A 164 -12.79 25.65 -3.46
C THR A 164 -14.02 24.82 -3.77
N PHE A 165 -14.00 24.02 -4.84
CA PHE A 165 -15.17 23.20 -5.21
C PHE A 165 -15.31 21.97 -4.33
N TRP A 166 -14.17 21.39 -3.95
CA TRP A 166 -14.11 20.17 -3.16
C TRP A 166 -12.94 20.24 -2.19
N GLN A 167 -13.08 19.65 -1.02
CA GLN A 167 -12.01 19.50 -0.06
C GLN A 167 -12.08 18.14 0.62
N GLN A 168 -11.00 17.38 0.53
CA GLN A 168 -10.79 16.19 1.35
C GLN A 168 -9.79 16.47 2.45
N GLY A 169 -10.22 16.32 3.71
CA GLY A 169 -9.36 16.45 4.89
C GLY A 169 -9.38 17.81 5.60
N PRO A 170 -8.47 18.01 6.58
CA PRO A 170 -7.31 17.17 6.89
C PRO A 170 -7.67 15.77 7.40
N VAL A 171 -7.20 14.71 6.72
CA VAL A 171 -7.40 13.31 7.12
C VAL A 171 -6.11 12.77 7.70
N PRO A 172 -6.14 12.08 8.86
CA PRO A 172 -4.92 11.53 9.44
C PRO A 172 -4.44 10.27 8.71
N PHE A 173 -3.13 10.09 8.72
CA PHE A 173 -2.46 8.81 8.50
C PHE A 173 -1.75 8.42 9.78
N GLY A 174 -1.82 7.14 10.12
CA GLY A 174 -1.22 6.62 11.34
C GLY A 174 -1.21 5.11 11.40
N THR A 175 -0.64 4.58 12.47
CA THR A 175 -0.59 3.15 12.77
C THR A 175 -0.93 2.93 14.25
N THR A 176 -1.54 1.79 14.58
CA THR A 176 -1.87 1.42 15.97
C THR A 176 -1.04 0.22 16.47
N SER A 177 -0.10 -0.26 15.65
CA SER A 177 0.75 -1.40 15.99
C SER A 177 2.08 -1.32 15.26
N PRO A 178 2.87 -0.25 15.48
CA PRO A 178 4.20 -0.16 14.90
C PRO A 178 5.11 -1.24 15.51
N SER A 179 5.88 -1.92 14.66
CA SER A 179 6.97 -2.78 15.11
C SER A 179 8.25 -1.95 15.19
N PRO A 180 8.90 -1.81 16.38
CA PRO A 180 10.07 -0.96 16.54
C PRO A 180 11.24 -1.29 15.61
N ASN A 181 11.36 -2.56 15.22
CA ASN A 181 12.47 -3.08 14.42
C ASN A 181 12.08 -3.37 12.95
N ALA A 182 10.86 -3.03 12.53
CA ALA A 182 10.50 -3.18 11.13
C ALA A 182 11.22 -2.13 10.26
N PRO A 183 11.58 -2.45 9.00
CA PRO A 183 12.19 -1.47 8.10
C PRO A 183 11.17 -0.43 7.61
N VAL A 184 9.89 -0.81 7.52
CA VAL A 184 8.80 0.08 7.09
C VAL A 184 7.61 -0.07 8.02
N THR A 185 6.92 1.04 8.27
CA THR A 185 5.69 1.08 9.04
C THR A 185 4.50 1.32 8.11
N PRO A 186 3.50 0.42 8.07
CA PRO A 186 2.26 0.68 7.35
C PRO A 186 1.45 1.78 8.04
N LEU A 187 0.99 2.77 7.28
CA LEU A 187 0.12 3.84 7.76
C LEU A 187 -1.24 3.73 7.07
N LEU A 188 -2.30 3.77 7.86
CA LEU A 188 -3.68 3.67 7.41
C LEU A 188 -4.31 5.05 7.39
N LEU A 189 -5.10 5.31 6.35
CA LEU A 189 -5.90 6.52 6.26
C LEU A 189 -6.95 6.51 7.38
N ASN A 190 -7.26 7.70 7.88
CA ASN A 190 -8.23 7.93 8.96
C ASN A 190 -7.88 7.20 10.27
N THR A 191 -6.58 6.98 10.50
CA THR A 191 -6.05 6.33 11.71
C THR A 191 -5.09 7.29 12.40
N GLU A 192 -5.22 7.44 13.72
CA GLU A 192 -4.25 8.20 14.52
C GLU A 192 -2.96 7.40 14.70
N ASN A 193 -1.83 8.09 14.89
CA ASN A 193 -0.54 7.43 15.01
C ASN A 193 -0.20 7.15 16.48
N GLU A 194 -0.14 5.88 16.83
CA GLU A 194 0.45 5.36 18.05
C GLU A 194 1.96 5.14 17.82
N PRO A 195 2.85 5.87 18.52
CA PRO A 195 4.29 5.70 18.37
C PRO A 195 4.74 4.32 18.86
N ALA A 196 5.82 3.81 18.28
CA ALA A 196 6.44 2.58 18.76
C ALA A 196 6.97 2.76 20.19
N ALA A 197 6.47 1.96 21.13
CA ALA A 197 7.06 1.86 22.45
C ALA A 197 8.44 1.18 22.33
N PRO A 198 9.46 1.61 23.10
CA PRO A 198 10.71 0.88 23.19
C PRO A 198 10.44 -0.57 23.60
N ALA A 199 11.07 -1.52 22.92
CA ALA A 199 11.07 -2.91 23.36
C ALA A 199 11.88 -3.00 24.67
N GLY A 200 11.26 -2.68 25.80
CA GLY A 200 11.97 -2.64 27.07
C GLY A 200 11.19 -2.06 28.26
N ASP A 201 10.09 -1.33 28.05
CA ASP A 201 9.38 -0.70 29.16
C ASP A 201 7.97 -1.28 29.35
N LYS A 202 7.94 -2.53 29.84
CA LYS A 202 6.84 -2.97 30.72
C LYS A 202 7.35 -2.87 32.16
N GLY A 203 7.73 -1.67 32.56
CA GLY A 203 7.76 -1.24 33.95
C GLY A 203 6.45 -0.53 34.26
N ASP A 204 5.59 -1.23 35.01
CA ASP A 204 4.62 -0.73 35.98
C ASP A 204 3.94 0.63 35.78
N GLU A 205 2.60 0.65 35.69
CA GLU A 205 1.80 1.45 36.63
C GLU A 205 0.32 1.01 36.67
N GLY A 206 -0.08 0.48 37.85
CA GLY A 206 -1.46 0.38 38.34
C GLY A 206 -1.97 -1.06 38.47
N GLY A 207 -1.98 -1.73 39.63
CA GLY A 207 -1.94 -1.28 41.02
C GLY A 207 -3.02 -2.05 41.79
N GLY A 208 -2.64 -3.05 42.61
CA GLY A 208 -3.62 -3.81 43.39
C GLY A 208 -3.12 -5.05 44.11
N GLY A 209 -2.26 -4.87 45.13
CA GLY A 209 -2.35 -5.66 46.36
C GLY A 209 -1.39 -6.84 46.55
N GLY A 210 -0.54 -6.72 47.58
CA GLY A 210 -0.34 -7.81 48.52
C GLY A 210 1.03 -8.48 48.54
N GLY A 211 1.91 -7.97 49.40
CA GLY A 211 2.59 -8.82 50.39
C GLY A 211 3.85 -9.59 49.98
N GLY A 212 4.99 -9.07 50.45
CA GLY A 212 5.94 -9.86 51.24
C GLY A 212 7.00 -10.68 50.50
N GLY A 213 8.24 -10.49 50.92
CA GLY A 213 9.29 -11.53 50.83
C GLY A 213 10.42 -11.19 49.87
N ASN A 214 11.63 -11.22 50.42
CA ASN A 214 12.91 -11.05 49.75
C ASN A 214 13.09 -12.09 48.63
N ASP A 215 13.82 -11.75 47.57
CA ASP A 215 15.09 -12.39 47.19
C ASP A 215 15.51 -11.97 45.78
N GLN A 216 16.81 -11.66 45.66
CA GLN A 216 17.51 -11.44 44.40
C GLN A 216 17.58 -12.75 43.62
N GLU A 217 17.24 -12.73 42.33
CA GLU A 217 17.95 -13.47 41.25
C GLU A 217 17.25 -13.19 39.91
N ASN A 218 17.83 -12.33 39.10
CA ASN A 218 18.75 -12.67 38.00
C ASN A 218 18.12 -13.54 36.90
N LEU A 219 18.04 -12.89 35.73
CA LEU A 219 17.73 -13.44 34.42
C LEU A 219 18.46 -14.79 34.18
N PRO A 220 17.83 -15.78 33.52
CA PRO A 220 18.52 -17.01 33.17
C PRO A 220 19.66 -16.72 32.17
N SER A 221 20.88 -16.83 32.69
CA SER A 221 22.12 -16.87 31.92
C SER A 221 22.13 -18.13 31.06
N THR A 222 22.12 -17.97 29.74
CA THR A 222 22.41 -19.07 28.82
C THR A 222 23.92 -19.31 28.80
N GLY A 223 24.39 -20.25 29.63
CA GLY A 223 25.81 -20.61 29.71
C GLY A 223 25.99 -22.09 30.07
N ILE A 224 26.68 -22.81 29.19
CA ILE A 224 26.96 -24.24 29.21
C ILE A 224 27.89 -24.58 30.41
N GLY A 225 27.54 -25.57 31.24
CA GLY A 225 28.42 -26.06 32.31
C GLY A 225 27.88 -27.27 33.08
N ASP A 226 28.63 -28.37 32.99
CA ASP A 226 28.49 -29.72 33.55
C ASP A 226 27.93 -29.91 34.97
N ALA A 227 27.14 -30.99 35.14
CA ALA A 227 27.51 -32.19 35.91
C ALA A 227 26.38 -32.80 36.78
N ALA A 228 26.24 -34.12 36.61
CA ALA A 228 25.82 -35.12 37.62
C ALA A 228 24.31 -35.27 37.99
N LEU A 229 23.67 -36.18 37.23
CA LEU A 229 22.69 -37.21 37.62
C LEU A 229 22.77 -37.69 39.11
N PRO A 230 21.72 -38.33 39.73
CA PRO A 230 20.98 -39.42 39.09
C PRO A 230 19.52 -39.78 39.57
N LEU A 231 18.88 -40.68 38.82
CA LEU A 231 17.72 -41.57 39.13
C LEU A 231 16.32 -40.91 39.24
N GLY A 232 15.25 -41.36 38.55
CA GLY A 232 15.05 -42.49 37.65
C GLY A 232 13.57 -42.65 37.22
N ALA A 233 13.37 -43.39 36.11
CA ALA A 233 12.13 -44.01 35.59
C ALA A 233 11.02 -43.03 35.11
N VAL A 234 10.45 -43.07 33.90
CA VAL A 234 9.89 -44.12 33.02
C VAL A 234 9.78 -43.43 31.63
N GLY A 235 10.08 -43.96 30.44
CA GLY A 235 9.76 -45.25 29.81
C GLY A 235 9.12 -44.94 28.44
N ALA A 236 9.59 -45.62 27.40
CA ALA A 236 9.48 -45.31 25.96
C ALA A 236 8.08 -45.28 25.31
N ALA A 237 8.00 -44.58 24.16
CA ALA A 237 7.14 -44.73 22.96
C ALA A 237 6.70 -43.34 22.44
N LEU A 238 6.81 -42.89 21.19
CA LEU A 238 6.94 -43.50 19.86
C LEU A 238 7.61 -42.47 18.92
N MET A 239 8.66 -42.90 18.22
CA MET A 239 9.17 -42.26 17.01
C MET A 239 8.37 -42.79 15.82
N ALA A 240 7.79 -41.91 15.00
CA ALA A 240 7.34 -42.27 13.65
C ALA A 240 7.30 -41.05 12.72
N ALA A 241 8.05 -41.18 11.63
CA ALA A 241 7.86 -40.58 10.30
C ALA A 241 8.05 -39.06 10.13
N GLY A 242 9.14 -38.70 9.46
CA GLY A 242 9.30 -37.36 8.88
C GLY A 242 10.65 -37.10 8.21
N GLY A 243 11.25 -38.10 7.56
CA GLY A 243 12.50 -37.93 6.81
C GLY A 243 12.35 -38.42 5.38
N ALA A 244 12.41 -37.52 4.40
CA ALA A 244 12.97 -37.69 3.05
C ALA A 244 12.65 -36.44 2.21
N GLY A 245 13.66 -35.82 1.61
CA GLY A 245 13.41 -34.83 0.55
C GLY A 245 14.43 -33.72 0.34
N LEU A 246 15.60 -33.76 0.98
CA LEU A 246 16.76 -32.99 0.52
C LEU A 246 17.81 -33.97 0.04
N TRP A 247 18.41 -33.62 -1.09
CA TRP A 247 19.66 -34.18 -1.60
C TRP A 247 19.52 -35.42 -2.50
N TRP A 248 19.24 -35.17 -3.79
CA TRP A 248 19.90 -35.97 -4.83
C TRP A 248 20.50 -35.08 -5.93
N THR A 249 21.82 -34.90 -5.78
CA THR A 249 22.87 -34.96 -6.80
C THR A 249 22.71 -34.21 -8.13
N ARG A 250 23.41 -33.07 -8.17
CA ARG A 250 24.39 -32.78 -9.23
C ARG A 250 25.27 -34.01 -9.56
N ARG A 251 25.51 -34.20 -10.86
CA ARG A 251 26.80 -34.54 -11.53
C ARG A 251 26.88 -35.93 -12.21
N GLY A 252 27.21 -35.88 -13.51
CA GLY A 252 27.58 -36.99 -14.41
C GLY A 252 26.48 -37.22 -15.46
N SER A 253 26.66 -36.94 -16.76
CA SER A 253 27.77 -37.43 -17.57
C SER A 253 28.21 -36.45 -18.66
N SER A 254 29.53 -36.37 -18.81
CA SER A 254 30.24 -35.91 -20.00
C SER A 254 30.28 -37.04 -21.05
N GLU A 255 30.79 -36.70 -22.25
CA GLU A 255 31.30 -37.56 -23.35
C GLU A 255 30.32 -37.79 -24.53
N VAL A 256 30.45 -37.05 -25.65
CA VAL A 256 31.35 -37.21 -26.83
C VAL A 256 31.04 -38.45 -27.67
N ARG A 257 30.39 -38.27 -28.82
CA ARG A 257 30.96 -38.35 -30.19
C ARG A 257 29.93 -37.99 -31.25
#